data_AF-A0A0B1P796-F1
#
_entry.id   AF-A0A0B1P796-F1
#
_cell.length_a   1.000
_cell.length_b   1.000
_cell.length_c   1.000
_cell.angle_alpha   90.00
_cell.angle_beta   90.00
_cell.angle_gamma   90.00
#
_symmetry.space_group_name_H-M   'P 1'
#
loop_
_entity.id
_entity.type
_entity.pdbx_description
1 polymer ?
#
loop_
_entity_poly.entity_id
_entity_poly.type
_entity_poly.pdbx_seq_one_letter_code
_entity_poly.pdbx_strand_id
1 'polypeptide(L)'
;MADELTCTDIESKETAPEVSSKPNGNDSVEAKVQDEQSNSVVVSSTKKKKKKTKKERGKDTEIDTSELTSSASKLVNGLSKQQVEELLRLNPALSQQLSVEDGTNLTSEKIQETLKQLKLEDIMTGLASSGKNVKDMASYKFWGTQPVPKFGTSEKIMEEGPIKIIDIEQVPKEPGPLVDGFDWVTMDLTDDKEIEELFTLLYGHYVEDDGSLFRFNYSKSFLKWALMSPGWTKDWHVGVRASASRKLVAFISAIPVALRVRNNTLHASEVNFLCIHKKLRSKRLAPVLIKEITRRCYLRGTWQAIYTAGVVLPKPISTCRYFHRSLDWQKLYEVGFSPLPAKSKPSYQIRKYALPETTSTKNLRPMESKDIDGVLSLLRRYLNKFQLGLVFTREDVAHWLVNKKISGSDQVIWSYVVEDPTTKNLTDFFSFYALESSVINHNKHKSIRAAYLFYYATEHGLSNEMPHNEYTIHLNSLINDALILAKKYKFDVFNALTLMDNNLFLEQQKFGAGDGQLHYYLYNYNTIPIAGGVDRKNSIEGLSEVGVVML
;
A
#
# COMPACT_ATOMS: atom_id res chain seq x y z
N MET A 1 29.28 -31.45 -38.35
CA MET A 1 29.94 -31.87 -37.11
C MET A 1 28.97 -31.56 -35.97
N ALA A 2 27.76 -32.10 -35.87
CA ALA A 2 27.26 -33.48 -35.98
C ALA A 2 27.83 -34.43 -34.90
N ASP A 3 26.97 -34.69 -33.91
CA ASP A 3 26.77 -35.90 -33.06
C ASP A 3 26.55 -35.45 -31.60
N GLU A 4 25.33 -35.26 -31.09
CA GLU A 4 24.25 -36.23 -30.82
C GLU A 4 24.71 -37.49 -30.08
N LEU A 5 24.38 -37.58 -28.79
CA LEU A 5 24.18 -38.85 -28.09
C LEU A 5 23.10 -38.68 -27.02
N THR A 6 21.98 -39.30 -27.34
CA THR A 6 20.79 -39.59 -26.56
C THR A 6 21.09 -40.58 -25.42
N CYS A 7 20.32 -40.51 -24.33
CA CYS A 7 20.08 -41.67 -23.49
C CYS A 7 18.62 -41.66 -23.04
N THR A 8 17.91 -42.70 -23.47
CA THR A 8 16.49 -43.00 -23.31
C THR A 8 16.13 -43.66 -21.98
N ASP A 9 14.84 -43.60 -21.70
CA ASP A 9 14.07 -44.15 -20.58
C ASP A 9 14.31 -45.63 -20.23
N ILE A 10 14.16 -45.95 -18.94
CA ILE A 10 13.70 -47.27 -18.47
C ILE A 10 12.67 -47.05 -17.35
N GLU A 11 11.43 -47.48 -17.63
CA GLU A 11 10.35 -47.71 -16.67
C GLU A 11 10.66 -48.91 -15.78
N SER A 12 10.27 -48.85 -14.50
CA SER A 12 9.94 -50.06 -13.74
C SER A 12 8.84 -49.78 -12.72
N LYS A 13 7.68 -50.41 -12.97
CA LYS A 13 6.54 -50.64 -12.07
C LYS A 13 6.93 -51.59 -10.94
N GLU A 14 6.32 -51.43 -9.77
CA GLU A 14 5.84 -52.49 -8.84
C GLU A 14 5.12 -51.80 -7.66
N THR A 15 3.78 -51.77 -7.64
CA THR A 15 2.84 -52.67 -6.92
C THR A 15 2.79 -52.50 -5.40
N ALA A 16 1.59 -52.12 -4.94
CA ALA A 16 1.12 -52.10 -3.56
C ALA A 16 0.84 -53.52 -3.01
N PRO A 17 0.59 -53.65 -1.70
CA PRO A 17 -0.34 -54.63 -1.18
C PRO A 17 -1.58 -53.95 -0.58
N GLU A 18 -2.74 -54.45 -1.00
CA GLU A 18 -4.05 -54.29 -0.36
C GLU A 18 -4.08 -55.02 0.99
N VAL A 19 -4.80 -54.46 1.97
CA VAL A 19 -5.53 -55.27 2.95
C VAL A 19 -6.94 -54.71 3.08
N SER A 20 -7.88 -55.56 2.69
CA SER A 20 -9.33 -55.40 2.78
C SER A 20 -9.84 -55.62 4.21
N SER A 21 -10.80 -54.82 4.65
CA SER A 21 -11.96 -55.33 5.40
C SER A 21 -13.16 -54.36 5.30
N LYS A 22 -14.30 -54.92 4.93
CA LYS A 22 -15.69 -54.43 4.99
C LYS A 22 -16.52 -55.62 5.49
N PRO A 23 -17.83 -55.48 5.79
CA PRO A 23 -18.55 -54.42 6.48
C PRO A 23 -19.48 -54.99 7.58
N ASN A 24 -20.04 -54.15 8.45
CA ASN A 24 -21.29 -54.35 9.21
C ASN A 24 -21.73 -52.92 9.59
N GLY A 25 -22.97 -52.46 9.51
CA GLY A 25 -24.28 -53.07 9.50
C GLY A 25 -25.16 -52.10 10.31
N ASN A 26 -26.32 -51.73 9.75
CA ASN A 26 -27.41 -50.88 10.28
C ASN A 26 -27.37 -50.43 11.75
N ASP A 27 -27.71 -49.16 11.99
CA ASP A 27 -28.93 -48.87 12.77
C ASP A 27 -29.49 -47.47 12.52
N SER A 28 -30.78 -47.48 12.22
CA SER A 28 -31.72 -46.38 12.11
C SER A 28 -32.29 -46.04 13.49
N VAL A 29 -32.31 -44.77 13.89
CA VAL A 29 -33.28 -44.27 14.89
C VAL A 29 -33.72 -42.86 14.53
N GLU A 30 -34.99 -42.76 14.15
CA GLU A 30 -35.82 -41.56 14.21
C GLU A 30 -36.05 -41.14 15.67
N ALA A 31 -36.17 -39.83 15.95
CA ALA A 31 -37.36 -39.24 16.58
C ALA A 31 -37.13 -37.83 17.18
N LYS A 32 -38.08 -36.93 16.82
CA LYS A 32 -38.69 -35.81 17.60
C LYS A 32 -37.78 -34.61 17.92
N VAL A 33 -37.99 -33.39 17.41
CA VAL A 33 -39.19 -32.51 17.30
C VAL A 33 -39.93 -32.26 18.62
N GLN A 34 -39.63 -31.10 19.21
CA GLN A 34 -40.51 -30.13 19.88
C GLN A 34 -39.90 -28.76 19.49
N ASP A 35 -40.45 -27.94 18.60
CA ASP A 35 -41.71 -27.17 18.64
C ASP A 35 -41.94 -26.40 19.94
N GLU A 36 -41.75 -25.08 19.87
CA GLU A 36 -42.77 -24.11 20.32
C GLU A 36 -42.69 -22.78 19.56
N GLN A 37 -43.71 -22.58 18.71
CA GLN A 37 -44.52 -21.37 18.46
C GLN A 37 -43.86 -20.12 17.84
N SER A 38 -44.07 -19.83 16.55
CA SER A 38 -45.29 -19.22 15.91
C SER A 38 -45.61 -17.82 16.45
N ASN A 39 -45.59 -16.74 15.65
CA ASN A 39 -46.69 -16.48 14.71
C ASN A 39 -46.35 -15.49 13.58
N SER A 40 -47.02 -15.74 12.45
CA SER A 40 -47.21 -15.00 11.19
C SER A 40 -47.88 -13.61 11.39
N VAL A 41 -47.92 -12.65 10.46
CA VAL A 41 -48.73 -12.61 9.21
C VAL A 41 -48.32 -11.40 8.31
N VAL A 42 -47.89 -11.70 7.08
CA VAL A 42 -48.34 -11.25 5.74
C VAL A 42 -48.97 -9.84 5.50
N VAL A 43 -48.22 -9.02 4.72
CA VAL A 43 -48.54 -8.31 3.44
C VAL A 43 -49.65 -7.24 3.35
N SER A 44 -49.32 -6.06 2.77
CA SER A 44 -49.98 -5.57 1.54
C SER A 44 -49.21 -4.46 0.80
N SER A 45 -49.44 -4.44 -0.51
CA SER A 45 -48.73 -3.78 -1.61
C SER A 45 -49.45 -2.55 -2.17
N THR A 46 -48.76 -1.66 -2.89
CA THR A 46 -49.39 -0.97 -4.05
C THR A 46 -48.40 -0.48 -5.12
N LYS A 47 -48.75 -0.76 -6.39
CA LYS A 47 -48.10 -0.34 -7.66
C LYS A 47 -48.73 0.95 -8.20
N LYS A 48 -47.97 1.75 -9.00
CA LYS A 48 -48.39 2.46 -10.26
C LYS A 48 -47.17 3.20 -10.86
N LYS A 49 -46.64 2.84 -12.05
CA LYS A 49 -46.98 3.14 -13.47
C LYS A 49 -46.38 4.46 -14.06
N LYS A 50 -45.39 4.26 -14.95
CA LYS A 50 -44.96 4.98 -16.19
C LYS A 50 -45.53 6.36 -16.56
N LYS A 51 -44.66 7.27 -17.06
CA LYS A 51 -44.84 7.97 -18.36
C LYS A 51 -43.54 8.54 -18.95
N LYS A 52 -43.44 8.48 -20.29
CA LYS A 52 -42.41 9.01 -21.21
C LYS A 52 -42.79 10.43 -21.68
N THR A 53 -41.81 11.25 -22.07
CA THR A 53 -41.93 12.22 -23.18
C THR A 53 -40.58 12.52 -23.85
N LYS A 54 -40.64 12.91 -25.13
CA LYS A 54 -39.61 13.01 -26.18
C LYS A 54 -39.55 14.47 -26.71
N LYS A 55 -38.50 14.77 -27.51
CA LYS A 55 -38.31 15.83 -28.57
C LYS A 55 -37.62 17.15 -28.15
N GLU A 56 -36.43 17.45 -28.70
CA GLU A 56 -36.05 18.21 -29.95
C GLU A 56 -35.88 19.72 -29.64
N ARG A 57 -34.98 20.56 -30.18
CA ARG A 57 -33.78 20.54 -31.05
C ARG A 57 -33.34 22.03 -31.12
N GLY A 58 -32.04 22.39 -31.07
CA GLY A 58 -31.53 23.64 -31.70
C GLY A 58 -30.75 24.67 -30.86
N LYS A 59 -29.41 24.68 -31.09
CA LYS A 59 -28.42 25.77 -31.20
C LYS A 59 -28.10 26.78 -30.07
N ASP A 60 -26.83 26.69 -29.67
CA ASP A 60 -25.80 27.70 -29.35
C ASP A 60 -26.12 28.90 -28.45
N THR A 61 -25.67 28.81 -27.18
CA THR A 61 -25.04 29.92 -26.42
C THR A 61 -24.31 29.40 -25.17
N GLU A 62 -23.13 29.97 -24.92
CA GLU A 62 -22.29 30.05 -23.71
C GLU A 62 -22.61 29.13 -22.50
N ILE A 63 -21.60 28.36 -22.05
CA ILE A 63 -21.66 27.55 -20.82
C ILE A 63 -21.59 28.49 -19.60
N ASP A 64 -22.76 28.74 -19.00
CA ASP A 64 -22.91 29.47 -17.75
C ASP A 64 -22.59 28.56 -16.54
N THR A 65 -21.58 28.96 -15.75
CA THR A 65 -21.11 28.30 -14.51
C THR A 65 -22.09 28.39 -13.33
N SER A 66 -23.33 28.83 -13.55
CA SER A 66 -24.34 29.04 -12.52
C SER A 66 -25.15 27.79 -12.13
N GLU A 67 -25.16 26.72 -12.93
CA GLU A 67 -25.98 25.53 -12.62
C GLU A 67 -25.28 24.49 -11.71
N LEU A 68 -23.95 24.40 -11.70
CA LEU A 68 -23.18 23.50 -10.83
C LEU A 68 -23.20 23.92 -9.35
N THR A 69 -23.35 25.21 -9.07
CA THR A 69 -23.48 25.73 -7.70
C THR A 69 -24.88 25.51 -7.12
N SER A 70 -25.90 25.28 -7.98
CA SER A 70 -27.29 25.09 -7.56
C SER A 70 -27.63 23.68 -7.06
N SER A 71 -26.90 22.65 -7.52
CA SER A 71 -27.09 21.26 -7.03
C SER A 71 -26.35 20.99 -5.72
N ALA A 72 -25.20 21.67 -5.50
CA ALA A 72 -24.50 21.62 -4.22
C ALA A 72 -25.23 22.42 -3.14
N SER A 73 -25.87 23.56 -3.46
CA SER A 73 -26.68 24.31 -2.48
C SER A 73 -27.96 23.58 -2.08
N LYS A 74 -28.60 22.82 -2.99
CA LYS A 74 -29.82 22.03 -2.69
C LYS A 74 -29.57 20.82 -1.80
N LEU A 75 -28.39 20.17 -1.88
CA LEU A 75 -28.04 19.03 -1.02
C LEU A 75 -27.68 19.45 0.40
N VAL A 76 -27.24 20.69 0.59
CA VAL A 76 -26.73 21.19 1.87
C VAL A 76 -27.83 21.99 2.63
N ASN A 77 -28.82 22.54 1.92
CA ASN A 77 -30.00 23.22 2.51
C ASN A 77 -31.02 22.28 3.20
N GLY A 78 -30.75 20.98 3.27
CA GLY A 78 -31.69 19.97 3.81
C GLY A 78 -31.26 19.26 5.10
N LEU A 79 -30.12 19.60 5.69
CA LEU A 79 -29.62 18.90 6.88
C LEU A 79 -30.46 19.28 8.11
N SER A 80 -31.03 18.28 8.78
CA SER A 80 -31.79 18.48 10.01
C SER A 80 -30.85 18.81 11.18
N LYS A 81 -31.36 19.49 12.22
CA LYS A 81 -30.58 19.82 13.42
C LYS A 81 -29.89 18.59 14.04
N GLN A 82 -30.53 17.41 13.95
CA GLN A 82 -29.98 16.15 14.45
C GLN A 82 -28.78 15.64 13.63
N GLN A 83 -28.80 15.82 12.31
CA GLN A 83 -27.67 15.44 11.44
C GLN A 83 -26.45 16.35 11.63
N VAL A 84 -26.68 17.61 12.01
CA VAL A 84 -25.63 18.57 12.35
C VAL A 84 -25.02 18.26 13.72
N GLU A 85 -25.83 17.89 14.72
CA GLU A 85 -25.35 17.41 16.02
C GLU A 85 -24.53 16.12 15.91
N GLU A 86 -24.92 15.20 15.02
CA GLU A 86 -24.19 13.96 14.77
C GLU A 86 -22.83 14.22 14.10
N LEU A 87 -22.77 15.16 13.15
CA LEU A 87 -21.51 15.63 12.55
C LEU A 87 -20.57 16.31 13.57
N LEU A 88 -21.12 17.07 14.52
CA LEU A 88 -20.36 17.70 15.61
C LEU A 88 -19.85 16.68 16.64
N ARG A 89 -20.62 15.60 16.92
CA ARG A 89 -20.14 14.47 17.75
C ARG A 89 -19.04 13.65 17.07
N LEU A 90 -19.08 13.54 15.74
CA LEU A 90 -18.10 12.78 14.96
C LEU A 90 -16.78 13.56 14.74
N ASN A 91 -16.73 14.86 15.02
CA ASN A 91 -15.53 15.67 14.88
C ASN A 91 -15.30 16.60 16.10
N PRO A 92 -14.67 16.09 17.18
CA PRO A 92 -14.45 16.84 18.42
C PRO A 92 -13.60 18.10 18.24
N ALA A 93 -12.68 18.12 17.27
CA ALA A 93 -11.83 19.26 16.95
C ALA A 93 -12.63 20.42 16.32
N LEU A 94 -13.59 20.11 15.45
CA LEU A 94 -14.50 21.09 14.85
C LEU A 94 -15.44 21.69 15.90
N SER A 95 -15.93 20.87 16.84
CA SER A 95 -16.73 21.33 17.98
C SER A 95 -15.95 22.27 18.89
N GLN A 96 -14.66 21.99 19.14
CA GLN A 96 -13.80 22.87 19.94
C GLN A 96 -13.48 24.20 19.24
N GLN A 97 -13.19 24.20 17.93
CA GLN A 97 -12.96 25.45 17.19
C GLN A 97 -14.21 26.33 17.13
N LEU A 98 -15.39 25.73 16.95
CA LEU A 98 -16.66 26.47 16.88
C LEU A 98 -17.18 26.95 18.25
N SER A 99 -16.75 26.32 19.36
CA SER A 99 -17.13 26.72 20.72
C SER A 99 -16.25 27.84 21.28
N VAL A 100 -15.09 28.09 20.67
CA VAL A 100 -14.11 29.08 21.16
C VAL A 100 -14.32 30.47 20.53
N GLU A 101 -14.97 30.56 19.37
CA GLU A 101 -15.04 31.84 18.63
C GLU A 101 -16.28 32.69 18.89
N ASP A 102 -17.41 32.20 19.41
CA ASP A 102 -18.50 33.08 19.87
C ASP A 102 -19.55 32.32 20.68
N GLY A 103 -19.87 32.80 21.88
CA GLY A 103 -20.87 32.23 22.80
C GLY A 103 -22.33 32.39 22.37
N THR A 104 -22.65 32.25 21.07
CA THR A 104 -24.03 32.32 20.55
C THR A 104 -24.34 31.25 19.50
N ASN A 105 -25.61 30.85 19.44
CA ASN A 105 -26.15 29.74 18.66
C ASN A 105 -25.64 29.67 17.21
N LEU A 106 -25.07 28.51 16.86
CA LEU A 106 -24.57 28.13 15.54
C LEU A 106 -25.67 28.21 14.47
N THR A 107 -25.49 29.04 13.44
CA THR A 107 -26.35 29.05 12.24
C THR A 107 -25.83 28.08 11.18
N SER A 108 -26.74 27.38 10.51
CA SER A 108 -26.43 26.36 9.50
C SER A 108 -25.56 26.90 8.35
N GLU A 109 -25.69 28.18 8.01
CA GLU A 109 -24.95 28.81 6.91
C GLU A 109 -23.44 28.92 7.19
N LYS A 110 -23.04 29.28 8.43
CA LYS A 110 -21.61 29.37 8.81
C LYS A 110 -20.92 28.01 8.71
N ILE A 111 -21.58 26.93 9.17
CA ILE A 111 -21.04 25.56 9.11
C ILE A 111 -20.81 25.10 7.66
N GLN A 112 -21.72 25.46 6.75
CA GLN A 112 -21.61 25.11 5.33
C GLN A 112 -20.46 25.85 4.63
N GLU A 113 -20.22 27.10 5.02
CA GLU A 113 -19.12 27.91 4.50
C GLU A 113 -17.76 27.41 5.03
N THR A 114 -17.69 27.02 6.32
CA THR A 114 -16.50 26.39 6.90
C THR A 114 -16.20 25.05 6.23
N LEU A 115 -17.22 24.22 5.95
CA LEU A 115 -17.06 22.92 5.26
C LEU A 115 -16.48 23.06 3.85
N LYS A 116 -16.81 24.13 3.13
CA LYS A 116 -16.24 24.45 1.80
C LYS A 116 -14.81 25.00 1.87
N GLN A 117 -14.41 25.59 3.01
CA GLN A 117 -13.10 26.22 3.19
C GLN A 117 -12.07 25.33 3.90
N LEU A 118 -12.45 24.12 4.31
CA LEU A 118 -11.53 23.23 5.01
C LEU A 118 -10.34 22.82 4.12
N LYS A 119 -9.12 23.06 4.62
CA LYS A 119 -7.88 22.89 3.86
C LYS A 119 -7.50 21.41 3.69
N LEU A 120 -6.64 21.09 2.73
CA LEU A 120 -6.08 19.74 2.52
C LEU A 120 -5.44 19.18 3.82
N GLU A 121 -4.86 20.04 4.64
CA GLU A 121 -4.37 19.71 5.98
C GLU A 121 -5.45 19.13 6.91
N ASP A 122 -6.65 19.71 6.89
CA ASP A 122 -7.79 19.25 7.68
C ASP A 122 -8.41 17.99 7.06
N ILE A 123 -8.30 17.81 5.73
CA ILE A 123 -8.68 16.57 5.02
C ILE A 123 -7.81 15.41 5.50
N MET A 124 -6.49 15.61 5.47
CA MET A 124 -5.54 14.58 5.84
C MET A 124 -5.55 14.30 7.34
N THR A 125 -5.73 15.33 8.16
CA THR A 125 -5.90 15.17 9.60
C THR A 125 -7.23 14.49 9.93
N GLY A 126 -8.32 14.75 9.18
CA GLY A 126 -9.61 14.09 9.33
C GLY A 126 -9.61 12.62 8.87
N LEU A 127 -8.94 12.32 7.75
CA LEU A 127 -8.69 10.95 7.28
C LEU A 127 -7.83 10.17 8.28
N ALA A 128 -6.75 10.80 8.74
CA ALA A 128 -5.94 10.29 9.82
C ALA A 128 -6.83 10.05 11.05
N SER A 129 -7.70 10.99 11.44
CA SER A 129 -8.59 10.88 12.60
C SER A 129 -9.71 9.83 12.48
N SER A 130 -10.00 9.36 11.26
CA SER A 130 -11.00 8.33 10.98
C SER A 130 -10.43 6.90 11.03
N GLY A 131 -9.10 6.75 11.15
CA GLY A 131 -8.44 5.45 11.28
C GLY A 131 -8.69 4.80 12.64
N LYS A 132 -8.75 3.46 12.69
CA LYS A 132 -8.72 2.71 13.95
C LYS A 132 -7.47 3.14 14.74
N ASN A 133 -7.62 3.61 15.98
CA ASN A 133 -6.56 3.96 16.94
C ASN A 133 -5.97 5.37 16.92
N VAL A 134 -6.67 6.39 16.43
CA VAL A 134 -6.23 7.78 16.60
C VAL A 134 -6.39 8.18 18.05
N LYS A 135 -5.32 8.69 18.65
CA LYS A 135 -5.35 9.21 20.01
C LYS A 135 -4.88 10.67 20.01
N ASP A 136 -5.22 11.43 21.05
CA ASP A 136 -4.76 12.81 21.21
C ASP A 136 -3.21 12.90 21.29
N MET A 137 -2.57 14.01 20.89
CA MET A 137 -1.12 14.20 20.96
C MET A 137 -0.54 13.93 22.34
N ALA A 138 -1.24 14.33 23.40
CA ALA A 138 -0.86 14.08 24.78
C ALA A 138 -0.74 12.58 25.11
N SER A 139 -1.42 11.72 24.35
CA SER A 139 -1.34 10.27 24.48
C SER A 139 -0.13 9.64 23.76
N TYR A 140 0.44 10.32 22.75
CA TYR A 140 1.63 9.87 22.02
C TYR A 140 2.92 10.30 22.74
N LYS A 141 3.12 9.80 23.96
CA LYS A 141 4.26 10.16 24.84
C LYS A 141 5.63 10.07 24.17
N PHE A 142 5.84 9.09 23.29
CA PHE A 142 7.09 8.96 22.54
C PHE A 142 7.19 10.00 21.41
N TRP A 143 6.23 10.02 20.49
CA TRP A 143 6.27 10.90 19.31
C TRP A 143 6.24 12.39 19.67
N GLY A 144 5.63 12.78 20.79
CA GLY A 144 5.69 14.16 21.28
C GLY A 144 7.11 14.67 21.59
N THR A 145 8.09 13.77 21.74
CA THR A 145 9.51 14.09 21.96
C THR A 145 10.38 14.01 20.70
N GLN A 146 9.82 13.53 19.59
CA GLN A 146 10.56 13.31 18.34
C GLN A 146 10.50 14.56 17.44
N PRO A 147 11.48 14.77 16.55
CA PRO A 147 11.48 15.86 15.58
C PRO A 147 10.51 15.53 14.42
N VAL A 148 9.21 15.50 14.72
CA VAL A 148 8.13 15.29 13.75
C VAL A 148 7.07 16.39 13.92
N PRO A 149 6.36 16.77 12.84
CA PRO A 149 5.26 17.72 12.97
C PRO A 149 4.17 17.19 13.92
N LYS A 150 3.55 18.08 14.70
CA LYS A 150 2.53 17.72 15.70
C LYS A 150 1.12 17.88 15.11
N PHE A 151 0.13 17.17 15.64
CA PHE A 151 -1.27 17.48 15.27
C PHE A 151 -1.66 18.88 15.79
N GLY A 152 -2.51 19.59 15.05
CA GLY A 152 -3.06 20.89 15.46
C GLY A 152 -2.11 22.09 15.36
N THR A 153 -0.85 21.91 14.93
CA THR A 153 -0.02 23.05 14.49
C THR A 153 -0.52 23.50 13.13
N SER A 154 -1.46 24.45 13.14
CA SER A 154 -2.01 25.16 11.98
C SER A 154 -1.12 26.33 11.54
N GLU A 155 0.15 26.32 11.94
CA GLU A 155 1.09 27.30 11.46
C GLU A 155 1.26 27.06 9.96
N LYS A 156 0.83 28.04 9.15
CA LYS A 156 1.21 28.14 7.74
C LYS A 156 2.70 27.81 7.68
N ILE A 157 3.06 26.63 7.18
CA ILE A 157 4.46 26.24 7.04
C ILE A 157 5.04 27.22 6.03
N MET A 158 5.70 28.27 6.53
CA MET A 158 6.28 29.32 5.68
C MET A 158 7.55 28.82 5.01
N GLU A 159 8.22 27.83 5.61
CA GLU A 159 9.48 27.28 5.10
C GLU A 159 9.57 25.76 5.38
N GLU A 160 9.82 24.98 4.32
CA GLU A 160 10.07 23.54 4.42
C GLU A 160 11.54 23.28 4.76
N GLY A 161 11.81 22.27 5.61
CA GLY A 161 13.19 21.98 5.99
C GLY A 161 13.34 21.12 7.25
N PRO A 162 14.59 20.91 7.71
CA PRO A 162 14.89 20.15 8.91
C PRO A 162 14.24 20.75 10.17
N ILE A 163 13.61 19.92 11.00
CA ILE A 163 13.00 20.37 12.26
C ILE A 163 14.06 20.61 13.33
N LYS A 164 15.10 19.78 13.34
CA LYS A 164 16.21 19.85 14.29
C LYS A 164 17.53 19.70 13.53
N ILE A 165 18.43 20.66 13.75
CA ILE A 165 19.83 20.54 13.35
C ILE A 165 20.54 19.61 14.33
N ILE A 166 21.23 18.59 13.81
CA ILE A 166 21.94 17.60 14.60
C ILE A 166 23.43 17.87 14.49
N ASP A 167 24.07 18.06 15.64
CA ASP A 167 25.52 18.08 15.75
C ASP A 167 26.03 16.64 15.88
N ILE A 168 26.82 16.20 14.91
CA ILE A 168 27.36 14.83 14.86
C ILE A 168 28.23 14.50 16.06
N GLU A 169 28.93 15.49 16.63
CA GLU A 169 29.83 15.29 17.77
C GLU A 169 29.06 15.00 19.06
N GLN A 170 27.81 15.44 19.14
CA GLN A 170 26.92 15.21 20.27
C GLN A 170 26.13 13.90 20.16
N VAL A 171 26.22 13.20 19.03
CA VAL A 171 25.53 11.91 18.85
C VAL A 171 26.26 10.85 19.69
N PRO A 172 25.56 10.15 20.62
CA PRO A 172 26.19 9.10 21.42
C PRO A 172 26.78 8.00 20.54
N LYS A 173 28.04 7.63 20.80
CA LYS A 173 28.76 6.57 20.06
C LYS A 173 28.32 5.16 20.49
N GLU A 174 27.96 5.01 21.76
CA GLU A 174 27.45 3.77 22.32
C GLU A 174 25.92 3.66 22.20
N PRO A 175 25.37 2.44 22.07
CA PRO A 175 23.94 2.23 22.01
C PRO A 175 23.26 2.55 23.35
N GLY A 176 21.98 2.93 23.29
CA GLY A 176 21.18 3.12 24.50
C GLY A 176 21.00 1.80 25.29
N PRO A 177 20.80 1.84 26.61
CA PRO A 177 20.64 0.63 27.42
C PRO A 177 19.36 -0.12 27.05
N LEU A 178 19.45 -1.45 27.05
CA LEU A 178 18.30 -2.35 27.03
C LEU A 178 17.94 -2.79 28.45
N VAL A 179 16.74 -3.35 28.61
CA VAL A 179 16.37 -4.03 29.86
C VAL A 179 17.23 -5.29 30.00
N ASP A 180 17.63 -5.63 31.23
CA ASP A 180 18.39 -6.84 31.54
C ASP A 180 17.78 -8.09 30.89
N GLY A 181 18.65 -8.93 30.33
CA GLY A 181 18.25 -10.14 29.59
C GLY A 181 18.00 -9.92 28.09
N PHE A 182 18.30 -8.74 27.56
CA PHE A 182 18.31 -8.45 26.13
C PHE A 182 19.62 -7.77 25.70
N ASP A 183 20.13 -8.18 24.53
CA ASP A 183 21.33 -7.63 23.93
C ASP A 183 21.03 -7.07 22.54
N TRP A 184 21.67 -5.94 22.21
CA TRP A 184 21.69 -5.44 20.84
C TRP A 184 22.45 -6.40 19.93
N VAL A 185 22.00 -6.54 18.69
CA VAL A 185 22.73 -7.22 17.63
C VAL A 185 22.68 -6.39 16.36
N THR A 186 23.80 -6.31 15.65
CA THR A 186 23.88 -5.84 14.27
C THR A 186 23.80 -7.06 13.36
N MET A 187 22.71 -7.20 12.63
CA MET A 187 22.45 -8.38 11.80
C MET A 187 23.21 -8.30 10.47
N ASP A 188 23.91 -9.37 10.09
CA ASP A 188 24.56 -9.52 8.79
C ASP A 188 23.75 -10.43 7.88
N LEU A 189 22.96 -9.82 6.99
CA LEU A 189 22.05 -10.54 6.09
C LEU A 189 22.76 -11.26 4.93
N THR A 190 24.09 -11.16 4.85
CA THR A 190 24.90 -12.02 3.98
C THR A 190 25.08 -13.43 4.57
N ASP A 191 24.93 -13.58 5.89
CA ASP A 191 24.89 -14.88 6.56
C ASP A 191 23.50 -15.51 6.44
N ASP A 192 23.45 -16.72 5.88
CA ASP A 192 22.21 -17.46 5.67
C ASP A 192 21.51 -17.85 6.97
N LYS A 193 22.23 -17.94 8.10
CA LYS A 193 21.63 -18.19 9.42
C LYS A 193 20.92 -16.95 9.96
N GLU A 194 21.55 -15.78 9.84
CA GLU A 194 20.99 -14.54 10.37
C GLU A 194 19.77 -14.07 9.56
N ILE A 195 19.77 -14.27 8.24
CA ILE A 195 18.57 -14.01 7.43
C ILE A 195 17.45 -15.02 7.70
N GLU A 196 17.77 -16.28 8.03
CA GLU A 196 16.77 -17.27 8.48
C GLU A 196 16.14 -16.85 9.82
N GLU A 197 16.93 -16.33 10.76
CA GLU A 197 16.40 -15.77 12.01
C GLU A 197 15.46 -14.59 11.75
N LEU A 198 15.84 -13.66 10.86
CA LEU A 198 15.00 -12.54 10.47
C LEU A 198 13.70 -13.00 9.80
N PHE A 199 13.81 -13.91 8.83
CA PHE A 199 12.67 -14.56 8.17
C PHE A 199 11.71 -15.15 9.21
N THR A 200 12.24 -15.95 10.14
CA THR A 200 11.45 -16.60 11.18
C THR A 200 10.75 -15.59 12.11
N LEU A 201 11.43 -14.50 12.48
CA LEU A 201 10.84 -13.43 13.29
C LEU A 201 9.67 -12.77 12.57
N LEU A 202 9.87 -12.35 11.31
CA LEU A 202 8.86 -11.67 10.51
C LEU A 202 7.67 -12.60 10.23
N TYR A 203 7.95 -13.85 9.83
CA TYR A 203 6.95 -14.88 9.63
C TYR A 203 6.18 -15.22 10.93
N GLY A 204 6.76 -15.09 12.11
CA GLY A 204 6.03 -15.36 13.36
C GLY A 204 5.19 -14.17 13.85
N HIS A 205 5.64 -12.95 13.55
CA HIS A 205 5.32 -11.78 14.37
C HIS A 205 5.20 -10.45 13.63
N TYR A 206 5.21 -10.44 12.30
CA TYR A 206 5.00 -9.20 11.53
C TYR A 206 3.50 -8.89 11.34
N VAL A 207 3.18 -8.13 10.30
CA VAL A 207 1.82 -7.68 9.96
C VAL A 207 0.93 -8.88 9.63
N GLU A 208 -0.21 -8.93 10.31
CA GLU A 208 -1.31 -9.84 10.09
C GLU A 208 -2.54 -9.00 9.74
N ASP A 209 -3.46 -9.56 8.97
CA ASP A 209 -4.76 -8.93 8.76
C ASP A 209 -5.56 -8.91 10.07
N ASP A 210 -6.55 -8.02 10.16
CA ASP A 210 -7.43 -7.87 11.33
C ASP A 210 -8.14 -9.19 11.71
N GLY A 211 -8.33 -10.10 10.74
CA GLY A 211 -8.91 -11.43 10.94
C GLY A 211 -7.91 -12.54 11.27
N SER A 212 -6.60 -12.27 11.21
CA SER A 212 -5.52 -13.27 11.34
C SER A 212 -5.66 -14.46 10.37
N LEU A 213 -6.26 -14.23 9.20
CA LEU A 213 -6.41 -15.22 8.13
C LEU A 213 -5.15 -15.31 7.26
N PHE A 214 -4.45 -14.20 7.13
CA PHE A 214 -3.30 -14.02 6.26
C PHE A 214 -2.13 -13.39 7.00
N ARG A 215 -0.94 -13.78 6.56
CA ARG A 215 0.30 -13.30 7.13
C ARG A 215 1.33 -13.14 6.04
N PHE A 216 2.01 -12.00 6.00
CA PHE A 216 3.07 -11.79 5.01
C PHE A 216 4.18 -12.83 5.16
N ASN A 217 4.56 -13.38 4.03
CA ASN A 217 5.63 -14.35 3.86
C ASN A 217 6.73 -13.70 3.00
N TYR A 218 7.52 -12.82 3.61
CA TYR A 218 8.68 -12.23 2.97
C TYR A 218 9.74 -13.31 2.77
N SER A 219 9.97 -13.73 1.53
CA SER A 219 11.02 -14.71 1.24
C SER A 219 12.41 -14.15 1.57
N LYS A 220 13.39 -15.02 1.79
CA LYS A 220 14.78 -14.59 1.97
C LYS A 220 15.29 -13.76 0.78
N SER A 221 14.91 -14.17 -0.43
CA SER A 221 15.22 -13.44 -1.68
C SER A 221 14.66 -12.02 -1.63
N PHE A 222 13.41 -11.86 -1.16
CA PHE A 222 12.79 -10.55 -0.95
C PHE A 222 13.53 -9.73 0.10
N LEU A 223 13.87 -10.31 1.25
CA LEU A 223 14.59 -9.61 2.31
C LEU A 223 15.98 -9.14 1.86
N LYS A 224 16.74 -9.98 1.13
CA LYS A 224 18.03 -9.56 0.53
C LYS A 224 17.81 -8.43 -0.47
N TRP A 225 16.80 -8.54 -1.35
CA TRP A 225 16.47 -7.50 -2.33
C TRP A 225 16.09 -6.17 -1.67
N ALA A 226 15.25 -6.20 -0.62
CA ALA A 226 14.76 -5.01 0.07
C ALA A 226 15.80 -4.35 0.99
N LEU A 227 16.60 -5.14 1.71
CA LEU A 227 17.47 -4.64 2.78
C LEU A 227 18.90 -4.37 2.32
N MET A 228 19.31 -4.93 1.17
CA MET A 228 20.67 -4.79 0.63
C MET A 228 20.71 -3.90 -0.62
N SER A 229 20.01 -2.77 -0.59
CA SER A 229 20.01 -1.77 -1.66
C SER A 229 21.37 -1.07 -1.80
N PRO A 230 21.69 -0.41 -2.93
CA PRO A 230 22.95 0.30 -3.08
C PRO A 230 23.23 1.25 -1.89
N GLY A 231 24.44 1.15 -1.32
CA GLY A 231 24.84 1.91 -0.13
C GLY A 231 24.42 1.32 1.22
N TRP A 232 23.71 0.17 1.25
CA TRP A 232 23.32 -0.50 2.48
C TRP A 232 24.51 -0.74 3.44
N THR A 233 24.21 -0.79 4.73
CA THR A 233 25.16 -1.19 5.77
C THR A 233 24.47 -2.08 6.78
N LYS A 234 25.17 -3.13 7.22
CA LYS A 234 24.68 -3.99 8.30
C LYS A 234 24.41 -3.22 9.59
N ASP A 235 25.09 -2.10 9.83
CA ASP A 235 24.86 -1.24 11.00
C ASP A 235 23.39 -0.82 11.11
N TRP A 236 22.69 -0.68 9.98
CA TRP A 236 21.29 -0.29 9.91
C TRP A 236 20.33 -1.48 9.93
N HIS A 237 20.81 -2.69 10.18
CA HIS A 237 20.00 -3.88 10.43
C HIS A 237 20.06 -4.20 11.93
N VAL A 238 19.20 -3.52 12.68
CA VAL A 238 19.25 -3.51 14.14
C VAL A 238 18.32 -4.59 14.68
N GLY A 239 18.89 -5.58 15.35
CA GLY A 239 18.15 -6.62 16.06
C GLY A 239 18.29 -6.52 17.57
N VAL A 240 17.39 -7.22 18.28
CA VAL A 240 17.50 -7.50 19.71
C VAL A 240 17.40 -9.00 19.93
N ARG A 241 18.39 -9.59 20.60
CA ARG A 241 18.38 -11.00 21.00
C ARG A 241 18.14 -11.11 22.51
N ALA A 242 17.42 -12.14 22.95
CA ALA A 242 17.34 -12.46 24.37
C ALA A 242 18.69 -13.05 24.83
N SER A 243 19.29 -12.51 25.89
CA SER A 243 20.67 -12.86 26.29
C SER A 243 20.82 -14.35 26.61
N ALA A 244 19.83 -14.96 27.29
CA ALA A 244 19.87 -16.36 27.70
C ALA A 244 19.69 -17.37 26.55
N SER A 245 18.73 -17.12 25.65
CA SER A 245 18.40 -18.07 24.56
C SER A 245 19.05 -17.72 23.23
N ARG A 246 19.64 -16.53 23.11
CA ARG A 246 20.17 -15.92 21.88
C ARG A 246 19.14 -15.75 20.76
N LYS A 247 17.86 -15.99 21.02
CA LYS A 247 16.79 -15.88 20.03
C LYS A 247 16.55 -14.41 19.65
N LEU A 248 16.44 -14.13 18.35
CA LEU A 248 16.01 -12.83 17.84
C LEU A 248 14.55 -12.56 18.22
N VAL A 249 14.30 -11.42 18.89
CA VAL A 249 12.97 -11.05 19.42
C VAL A 249 12.46 -9.70 18.91
N ALA A 250 13.32 -8.88 18.32
CA ALA A 250 12.90 -7.67 17.62
C ALA A 250 13.89 -7.29 16.52
N PHE A 251 13.40 -6.54 15.54
CA PHE A 251 14.18 -6.05 14.41
C PHE A 251 13.63 -4.70 13.93
N ILE A 252 14.52 -3.85 13.43
CA ILE A 252 14.20 -2.65 12.65
C ILE A 252 15.32 -2.44 11.63
N SER A 253 14.97 -1.97 10.45
CA SER A 253 15.95 -1.72 9.39
C SER A 253 15.84 -0.34 8.80
N ALA A 254 16.95 0.13 8.23
CA ALA A 254 16.95 1.26 7.34
C ALA A 254 17.86 1.01 6.12
N ILE A 255 17.55 1.67 5.01
CA ILE A 255 18.38 1.72 3.80
C ILE A 255 18.61 3.19 3.37
N PRO A 256 19.74 3.53 2.73
CA PRO A 256 19.97 4.90 2.28
C PRO A 256 19.17 5.19 1.02
N VAL A 257 18.58 6.38 0.95
CA VAL A 257 17.82 6.85 -0.21
C VAL A 257 18.09 8.33 -0.47
N ALA A 258 18.13 8.71 -1.74
CA ALA A 258 18.03 10.11 -2.14
C ALA A 258 16.55 10.46 -2.33
N LEU A 259 16.00 11.24 -1.42
CA LEU A 259 14.57 11.56 -1.39
C LEU A 259 14.35 13.01 -1.82
N ARG A 260 13.63 13.22 -2.92
CA ARG A 260 13.18 14.55 -3.33
C ARG A 260 11.85 14.87 -2.66
N VAL A 261 11.83 15.99 -1.93
CA VAL A 261 10.64 16.62 -1.38
C VAL A 261 10.53 18.00 -2.03
N ARG A 262 9.62 18.12 -3.00
CA ARG A 262 9.44 19.27 -3.90
C ARG A 262 10.76 19.64 -4.60
N ASN A 263 11.38 20.74 -4.15
CA ASN A 263 12.62 21.29 -4.70
C ASN A 263 13.87 20.84 -3.93
N ASN A 264 13.70 20.22 -2.75
CA ASN A 264 14.80 19.81 -1.89
C ASN A 264 15.11 18.32 -2.09
N THR A 265 16.39 17.99 -2.28
CA THR A 265 16.85 16.60 -2.30
C THR A 265 17.56 16.27 -1.00
N LEU A 266 17.03 15.30 -0.26
CA LEU A 266 17.49 14.88 1.04
C LEU A 266 18.31 13.59 0.90
N HIS A 267 19.45 13.53 1.57
CA HIS A 267 20.13 12.27 1.86
C HIS A 267 19.47 11.66 3.10
N ALA A 268 18.46 10.83 2.86
CA ALA A 268 17.59 10.29 3.90
C ALA A 268 17.79 8.78 4.05
N SER A 269 17.23 8.22 5.13
CA SER A 269 17.08 6.78 5.29
C SER A 269 15.62 6.36 5.11
N GLU A 270 15.36 5.31 4.36
CA GLU A 270 14.05 4.65 4.34
C GLU A 270 13.99 3.62 5.45
N VAL A 271 13.09 3.78 6.41
CA VAL A 271 12.95 2.87 7.56
C VAL A 271 11.79 1.91 7.33
N ASN A 272 12.07 0.61 7.42
CA ASN A 272 11.06 -0.44 7.22
C ASN A 272 11.35 -1.67 8.13
N PHE A 273 10.46 -2.66 8.11
CA PHE A 273 10.57 -3.94 8.82
C PHE A 273 10.69 -3.84 10.35
N LEU A 274 10.07 -2.82 10.96
CA LEU A 274 9.94 -2.77 12.42
C LEU A 274 9.06 -3.93 12.90
N CYS A 275 9.68 -4.92 13.53
CA CYS A 275 9.02 -6.10 14.05
C CYS A 275 9.39 -6.33 15.52
N ILE A 276 8.39 -6.61 16.34
CA ILE A 276 8.58 -7.03 17.74
C ILE A 276 7.78 -8.32 17.94
N HIS A 277 8.46 -9.31 18.50
CA HIS A 277 7.86 -10.57 18.88
C HIS A 277 6.59 -10.35 19.72
N LYS A 278 5.49 -11.04 19.39
CA LYS A 278 4.15 -10.78 19.96
C LYS A 278 4.13 -10.69 21.48
N LYS A 279 4.85 -11.58 22.17
CA LYS A 279 4.97 -11.61 23.65
C LYS A 279 5.61 -10.35 24.28
N LEU A 280 6.37 -9.57 23.52
CA LEU A 280 7.05 -8.35 23.97
C LEU A 280 6.34 -7.06 23.50
N ARG A 281 5.22 -7.18 22.79
CA ARG A 281 4.40 -6.02 22.40
C ARG A 281 3.84 -5.31 23.63
N SER A 282 3.53 -4.03 23.50
CA SER A 282 3.05 -3.16 24.60
C SER A 282 4.03 -2.94 25.76
N LYS A 283 5.30 -3.37 25.62
CA LYS A 283 6.39 -3.11 26.59
C LYS A 283 7.29 -1.93 26.22
N ARG A 284 6.86 -1.08 25.28
CA ARG A 284 7.58 0.12 24.80
C ARG A 284 8.97 -0.15 24.19
N LEU A 285 9.18 -1.34 23.63
CA LEU A 285 10.42 -1.67 22.92
C LEU A 285 10.56 -0.94 21.56
N ALA A 286 9.45 -0.66 20.86
CA ALA A 286 9.48 0.07 19.57
C ALA A 286 10.15 1.45 19.67
N PRO A 287 9.80 2.33 20.65
CA PRO A 287 10.54 3.56 20.92
C PRO A 287 12.05 3.39 21.07
N VAL A 288 12.50 2.30 21.71
CA VAL A 288 13.92 2.04 21.96
C VAL A 288 14.62 1.66 20.65
N LEU A 289 13.99 0.79 19.84
CA LEU A 289 14.46 0.45 18.49
C LEU A 289 14.55 1.67 17.57
N ILE A 290 13.53 2.52 17.57
CA ILE A 290 13.49 3.74 16.75
C ILE A 290 14.62 4.70 17.16
N LYS A 291 14.85 4.88 18.47
CA LYS A 291 15.96 5.71 18.96
C LYS A 291 17.32 5.15 18.54
N GLU A 292 17.51 3.83 18.60
CA GLU A 292 18.78 3.21 18.24
C GLU A 292 19.05 3.29 16.74
N ILE A 293 18.08 2.97 15.87
CA ILE A 293 18.29 3.12 14.41
C ILE A 293 18.55 4.59 14.05
N THR A 294 17.84 5.54 14.69
CA THR A 294 18.07 6.97 14.49
C THR A 294 19.49 7.37 14.85
N ARG A 295 19.99 6.91 16.01
CA ARG A 295 21.38 7.15 16.45
C ARG A 295 22.38 6.61 15.42
N ARG A 296 22.16 5.40 14.90
CA ARG A 296 23.04 4.78 13.88
C ARG A 296 22.98 5.50 12.53
N CYS A 297 21.83 6.04 12.13
CA CYS A 297 21.73 6.91 10.95
C CYS A 297 22.50 8.22 11.16
N TYR A 298 22.34 8.85 12.32
CA TYR A 298 23.04 10.09 12.68
C TYR A 298 24.57 9.92 12.71
N LEU A 299 25.09 8.82 13.26
CA LEU A 299 26.52 8.53 13.23
C LEU A 299 27.11 8.40 11.82
N ARG A 300 26.26 8.14 10.82
CA ARG A 300 26.66 8.04 9.40
C ARG A 300 26.29 9.28 8.60
N GLY A 301 25.87 10.36 9.26
CA GLY A 301 25.56 11.63 8.60
C GLY A 301 24.20 11.68 7.91
N THR A 302 23.26 10.80 8.27
CA THR A 302 21.90 10.77 7.71
C THR A 302 20.89 11.25 8.74
N TRP A 303 20.28 12.42 8.50
CA TRP A 303 19.52 13.14 9.52
C TRP A 303 18.00 13.07 9.36
N GLN A 304 17.53 12.71 8.17
CA GLN A 304 16.12 12.59 7.82
C GLN A 304 15.79 11.15 7.47
N ALA A 305 14.52 10.78 7.65
CA ALA A 305 14.03 9.47 7.22
C ALA A 305 12.65 9.56 6.59
N ILE A 306 12.33 8.63 5.69
CA ILE A 306 10.98 8.35 5.23
C ILE A 306 10.52 7.02 5.81
N TYR A 307 9.27 6.96 6.24
CA TYR A 307 8.66 5.73 6.71
C TYR A 307 7.16 5.76 6.44
N THR A 308 6.57 4.58 6.35
CA THR A 308 5.12 4.42 6.21
C THR A 308 4.53 3.55 7.30
N ALA A 309 3.27 3.81 7.63
CA ALA A 309 2.52 2.95 8.53
C ALA A 309 1.05 2.91 8.13
N GLY A 310 0.40 1.77 8.34
CA GLY A 310 -1.07 1.66 8.24
C GLY A 310 -1.81 2.20 9.46
N VAL A 311 -1.08 2.49 10.55
CA VAL A 311 -1.61 3.21 11.71
C VAL A 311 -1.26 4.69 11.62
N VAL A 312 -2.09 5.50 12.27
CA VAL A 312 -1.95 6.96 12.26
C VAL A 312 -1.01 7.41 13.37
N LEU A 313 0.01 8.18 12.99
CA LEU A 313 1.03 8.77 13.85
C LEU A 313 1.09 10.30 13.62
N PRO A 314 1.61 11.10 14.57
CA PRO A 314 1.83 12.53 14.35
C PRO A 314 3.03 12.82 13.44
N LYS A 315 2.91 13.59 12.35
CA LYS A 315 1.72 13.87 11.53
C LYS A 315 2.04 13.35 10.11
N PRO A 316 1.10 12.66 9.43
CA PRO A 316 1.35 12.17 8.08
C PRO A 316 1.48 13.33 7.08
N ILE A 317 2.45 13.20 6.17
CA ILE A 317 2.68 14.13 5.07
C ILE A 317 1.89 13.75 3.81
N SER A 318 1.40 12.52 3.73
CA SER A 318 0.44 12.05 2.72
C SER A 318 -0.29 10.80 3.20
N THR A 319 -1.44 10.50 2.62
CA THR A 319 -2.21 9.28 2.86
C THR A 319 -2.67 8.73 1.51
N CYS A 320 -2.34 7.47 1.24
CA CYS A 320 -2.80 6.75 0.05
C CYS A 320 -3.66 5.56 0.45
N ARG A 321 -4.53 5.08 -0.44
CA ARG A 321 -5.40 3.92 -0.19
C ARG A 321 -4.93 2.70 -0.99
N TYR A 322 -5.00 1.52 -0.37
CA TYR A 322 -4.77 0.26 -1.07
C TYR A 322 -5.95 -0.13 -1.97
N PHE A 323 -5.63 -0.73 -3.10
CA PHE A 323 -6.57 -1.22 -4.11
C PHE A 323 -6.13 -2.61 -4.57
N HIS A 324 -7.11 -3.46 -4.85
CA HIS A 324 -6.90 -4.88 -5.16
C HIS A 324 -7.61 -5.27 -6.45
N ARG A 325 -6.86 -5.83 -7.40
CA ARG A 325 -7.41 -6.41 -8.63
C ARG A 325 -7.27 -7.93 -8.59
N SER A 326 -8.39 -8.62 -8.45
CA SER A 326 -8.42 -10.09 -8.44
C SER A 326 -7.93 -10.65 -9.78
N LEU A 327 -6.93 -11.54 -9.78
CA LEU A 327 -6.47 -12.26 -10.98
C LEU A 327 -7.03 -13.70 -11.01
N ASP A 328 -7.10 -14.32 -9.82
CA ASP A 328 -7.83 -15.57 -9.56
C ASP A 328 -8.90 -15.32 -8.49
N TRP A 329 -10.05 -14.79 -8.93
CA TRP A 329 -11.14 -14.47 -8.01
C TRP A 329 -11.67 -15.70 -7.26
N GLN A 330 -11.67 -16.89 -7.90
CA GLN A 330 -12.19 -18.11 -7.27
C GLN A 330 -11.33 -18.50 -6.07
N LYS A 331 -10.00 -18.51 -6.24
CA LYS A 331 -9.08 -18.78 -5.13
C LYS A 331 -9.21 -17.74 -4.02
N LEU A 332 -9.26 -16.45 -4.37
CA LEU A 332 -9.41 -15.36 -3.39
C LEU A 332 -10.72 -15.44 -2.61
N TYR A 333 -11.81 -15.88 -3.24
CA TYR A 333 -13.08 -16.12 -2.57
C TYR A 333 -13.02 -17.33 -1.63
N GLU A 334 -12.44 -18.45 -2.08
CA GLU A 334 -12.29 -19.68 -1.27
C GLU A 334 -11.52 -19.45 0.03
N VAL A 335 -10.46 -18.64 -0.01
CA VAL A 335 -9.63 -18.32 1.16
C VAL A 335 -10.18 -17.15 2.00
N GLY A 336 -11.30 -16.54 1.61
CA GLY A 336 -11.92 -15.43 2.34
C GLY A 336 -11.30 -14.05 2.11
N PHE A 337 -10.38 -13.90 1.15
CA PHE A 337 -9.75 -12.61 0.82
C PHE A 337 -10.73 -11.68 0.09
N SER A 338 -11.50 -12.23 -0.86
CA SER A 338 -12.49 -11.44 -1.63
C SER A 338 -13.91 -11.84 -1.24
N PRO A 339 -14.77 -10.91 -0.82
CA PRO A 339 -16.16 -11.22 -0.54
C PRO A 339 -16.95 -11.46 -1.84
N LEU A 340 -18.02 -12.25 -1.77
CA LEU A 340 -19.02 -12.33 -2.83
C LEU A 340 -20.02 -11.18 -2.68
N PRO A 341 -20.11 -10.25 -3.65
CA PRO A 341 -21.06 -9.15 -3.56
C PRO A 341 -22.51 -9.63 -3.49
N ALA A 342 -23.34 -8.92 -2.74
CA ALA A 342 -24.77 -9.23 -2.62
C ALA A 342 -25.43 -9.33 -4.01
N LYS A 343 -26.28 -10.34 -4.20
CA LYS A 343 -26.96 -10.64 -5.47
C LYS A 343 -26.01 -11.00 -6.63
N SER A 344 -24.76 -11.37 -6.35
CA SER A 344 -23.83 -11.89 -7.36
C SER A 344 -23.68 -13.41 -7.29
N LYS A 345 -22.99 -13.99 -8.28
CA LYS A 345 -22.66 -15.42 -8.34
C LYS A 345 -21.15 -15.58 -8.63
N PRO A 346 -20.49 -16.63 -8.11
CA PRO A 346 -19.07 -16.89 -8.39
C PRO A 346 -18.69 -16.85 -9.89
N SER A 347 -19.49 -17.50 -10.74
CA SER A 347 -19.27 -17.53 -12.20
C SER A 347 -19.29 -16.13 -12.83
N TYR A 348 -20.13 -15.22 -12.33
CA TYR A 348 -20.15 -13.84 -12.78
C TYR A 348 -18.87 -13.09 -12.39
N GLN A 349 -18.38 -13.28 -11.16
CA GLN A 349 -17.15 -12.63 -10.70
C GLN A 349 -15.91 -13.13 -11.46
N ILE A 350 -15.81 -14.44 -11.70
CA ILE A 350 -14.75 -15.01 -12.54
C ILE A 350 -14.77 -14.36 -13.93
N ARG A 351 -15.94 -14.24 -14.57
CA ARG A 351 -16.08 -13.59 -15.88
C ARG A 351 -15.78 -12.09 -15.83
N LYS A 352 -16.19 -11.39 -14.76
CA LYS A 352 -15.95 -9.96 -14.56
C LYS A 352 -14.46 -9.65 -14.55
N TYR A 353 -13.66 -10.49 -13.89
CA TYR A 353 -12.23 -10.29 -13.70
C TYR A 353 -11.35 -10.98 -14.74
N ALA A 354 -11.95 -11.70 -15.70
CA ALA A 354 -11.24 -12.30 -16.82
C ALA A 354 -10.37 -11.26 -17.56
N LEU A 355 -9.21 -11.72 -18.00
CA LEU A 355 -8.21 -10.95 -18.73
C LEU A 355 -7.88 -11.70 -20.03
N PRO A 356 -7.45 -10.99 -21.09
CA PRO A 356 -6.92 -11.61 -22.30
C PRO A 356 -5.72 -12.53 -22.01
N GLU A 357 -5.39 -13.39 -22.98
CA GLU A 357 -4.24 -14.30 -22.87
C GLU A 357 -2.92 -13.66 -23.29
N THR A 358 -2.97 -12.67 -24.17
CA THR A 358 -1.80 -11.98 -24.73
C THR A 358 -1.88 -10.48 -24.48
N THR A 359 -0.71 -9.87 -24.28
CA THR A 359 -0.56 -8.42 -24.15
C THR A 359 -0.85 -7.72 -25.48
N SER A 360 -1.25 -6.46 -25.40
CA SER A 360 -1.66 -5.66 -26.57
C SER A 360 -0.60 -4.64 -27.01
N THR A 361 0.26 -4.19 -26.10
CA THR A 361 1.31 -3.21 -26.39
C THR A 361 2.38 -3.82 -27.28
N LYS A 362 2.63 -3.18 -28.42
CA LYS A 362 3.65 -3.61 -29.40
C LYS A 362 5.05 -3.47 -28.79
N ASN A 363 5.95 -4.38 -29.12
CA ASN A 363 7.35 -4.40 -28.65
C ASN A 363 7.53 -4.43 -27.12
N LEU A 364 6.49 -4.76 -26.37
CA LEU A 364 6.60 -5.00 -24.94
C LEU A 364 7.48 -6.22 -24.68
N ARG A 365 8.56 -6.03 -23.92
CA ARG A 365 9.50 -7.10 -23.58
C ARG A 365 10.01 -6.96 -22.14
N PRO A 366 10.52 -8.04 -21.53
CA PRO A 366 11.21 -7.95 -20.25
C PRO A 366 12.38 -6.96 -20.31
N MET A 367 12.59 -6.24 -19.21
CA MET A 367 13.75 -5.36 -19.01
C MET A 367 15.04 -6.17 -18.89
N GLU A 368 16.10 -5.71 -19.54
CA GLU A 368 17.45 -6.27 -19.49
C GLU A 368 18.45 -5.25 -18.94
N SER A 369 19.67 -5.70 -18.58
CA SER A 369 20.72 -4.81 -18.07
C SER A 369 21.14 -3.71 -19.07
N LYS A 370 20.93 -3.92 -20.38
CA LYS A 370 21.21 -2.91 -21.41
C LYS A 370 20.23 -1.72 -21.35
N ASP A 371 19.05 -1.92 -20.77
CA ASP A 371 17.98 -0.92 -20.72
C ASP A 371 18.12 0.03 -19.53
N ILE A 372 19.07 -0.23 -18.62
CA ILE A 372 19.24 0.51 -17.35
C ILE A 372 19.29 2.02 -17.58
N ASP A 373 20.12 2.47 -18.52
CA ASP A 373 20.35 3.90 -18.74
C ASP A 373 19.11 4.58 -19.38
N GLY A 374 18.40 3.86 -20.26
CA GLY A 374 17.14 4.33 -20.84
C GLY A 374 16.02 4.43 -19.80
N VAL A 375 15.86 3.40 -18.97
CA VAL A 375 14.88 3.38 -17.87
C VAL A 375 15.21 4.44 -16.83
N LEU A 376 16.48 4.63 -16.47
CA LEU A 376 16.90 5.68 -15.54
C LEU A 376 16.51 7.06 -16.04
N SER A 377 16.78 7.35 -17.32
CA SER A 377 16.43 8.63 -17.95
C SER A 377 14.91 8.88 -17.95
N LEU A 378 14.13 7.88 -18.38
CA LEU A 378 12.67 7.97 -18.43
C LEU A 378 12.06 8.10 -17.02
N LEU A 379 12.50 7.25 -16.08
CA LEU A 379 12.00 7.23 -14.72
C LEU A 379 12.30 8.52 -13.96
N ARG A 380 13.52 9.08 -14.08
CA ARG A 380 13.85 10.37 -13.45
C ARG A 380 12.97 11.50 -13.94
N ARG A 381 12.79 11.63 -15.26
CA ARG A 381 11.91 12.66 -15.84
C ARG A 381 10.47 12.48 -15.37
N TYR A 382 9.97 11.25 -15.40
CA TYR A 382 8.60 10.94 -15.00
C TYR A 382 8.36 11.18 -13.51
N LEU A 383 9.27 10.74 -12.63
CA LEU A 383 9.14 10.96 -11.19
C LEU A 383 9.30 12.41 -10.77
N ASN A 384 9.93 13.26 -11.59
CA ASN A 384 10.03 14.71 -11.33
C ASN A 384 8.68 15.43 -11.42
N LYS A 385 7.64 14.82 -11.98
CA LYS A 385 6.27 15.36 -11.99
C LYS A 385 5.67 15.47 -10.59
N PHE A 386 6.02 14.54 -9.70
CA PHE A 386 5.41 14.42 -8.37
C PHE A 386 6.10 15.32 -7.36
N GLN A 387 5.52 15.55 -6.19
CA GLN A 387 6.16 16.34 -5.12
C GLN A 387 7.04 15.50 -4.20
N LEU A 388 6.75 14.21 -4.04
CA LEU A 388 7.59 13.28 -3.27
C LEU A 388 8.10 12.19 -4.21
N GLY A 389 9.41 12.00 -4.33
CA GLY A 389 9.96 10.97 -5.23
C GLY A 389 11.37 10.56 -4.86
N LEU A 390 11.76 9.34 -5.23
CA LEU A 390 13.15 8.90 -5.11
C LEU A 390 13.99 9.42 -6.29
N VAL A 391 15.23 9.82 -6.01
CA VAL A 391 16.22 10.18 -7.03
C VAL A 391 17.07 8.95 -7.31
N PHE A 392 16.63 8.12 -8.25
CA PHE A 392 17.32 6.89 -8.63
C PHE A 392 18.71 7.17 -9.19
N THR A 393 19.70 6.38 -8.80
CA THR A 393 20.99 6.22 -9.48
C THR A 393 20.95 5.06 -10.48
N ARG A 394 22.03 4.87 -11.23
CA ARG A 394 22.17 3.74 -12.15
C ARG A 394 22.19 2.41 -11.38
N GLU A 395 22.87 2.41 -10.24
CA GLU A 395 22.98 1.29 -9.31
C GLU A 395 21.60 0.95 -8.73
N ASP A 396 20.79 1.96 -8.40
CA ASP A 396 19.43 1.76 -7.91
C ASP A 396 18.56 1.06 -8.95
N VAL A 397 18.58 1.53 -10.21
CA VAL A 397 17.81 0.89 -11.30
C VAL A 397 18.28 -0.55 -11.51
N ALA A 398 19.59 -0.80 -11.50
CA ALA A 398 20.17 -2.12 -11.65
C ALA A 398 19.78 -3.08 -10.50
N HIS A 399 19.65 -2.57 -9.29
CA HIS A 399 19.30 -3.37 -8.11
C HIS A 399 17.78 -3.59 -7.99
N TRP A 400 17.01 -2.52 -8.09
CA TRP A 400 15.58 -2.55 -7.84
C TRP A 400 14.76 -3.11 -9.00
N LEU A 401 15.16 -2.83 -10.24
CA LEU A 401 14.29 -3.03 -11.41
C LEU A 401 14.77 -4.16 -12.32
N VAL A 402 16.05 -4.53 -12.30
CA VAL A 402 16.55 -5.66 -13.09
C VAL A 402 16.41 -6.97 -12.31
N ASN A 403 15.72 -7.94 -12.89
CA ASN A 403 15.66 -9.28 -12.30
C ASN A 403 17.01 -10.00 -12.44
N LYS A 404 17.78 -10.07 -11.35
CA LYS A 404 19.03 -10.84 -11.26
C LYS A 404 18.69 -12.33 -11.15
N LYS A 405 18.88 -13.08 -12.24
CA LYS A 405 18.69 -14.54 -12.27
C LYS A 405 19.80 -15.24 -11.47
N ILE A 406 19.66 -15.29 -10.15
CA ILE A 406 20.60 -16.00 -9.25
C ILE A 406 20.09 -17.43 -9.06
N SER A 407 20.98 -18.41 -9.18
CA SER A 407 20.63 -19.83 -9.00
C SER A 407 20.13 -20.07 -7.57
N GLY A 408 18.97 -20.73 -7.42
CA GLY A 408 18.38 -21.03 -6.12
C GLY A 408 17.65 -19.87 -5.42
N SER A 409 17.54 -18.69 -6.05
CA SER A 409 16.72 -17.58 -5.53
C SER A 409 15.38 -17.48 -6.26
N ASP A 410 14.32 -17.19 -5.50
CA ASP A 410 13.02 -16.82 -6.06
C ASP A 410 13.09 -15.46 -6.77
N GLN A 411 12.37 -15.34 -7.88
CA GLN A 411 12.20 -14.05 -8.55
C GLN A 411 11.33 -13.12 -7.68
N VAL A 412 11.85 -11.92 -7.40
CA VAL A 412 11.16 -10.91 -6.58
C VAL A 412 10.50 -9.82 -7.42
N ILE A 413 11.13 -9.40 -8.52
CA ILE A 413 10.69 -8.28 -9.36
C ILE A 413 10.45 -8.71 -10.81
N TRP A 414 9.40 -8.16 -11.43
CA TRP A 414 9.14 -8.25 -12.86
C TRP A 414 9.10 -6.85 -13.42
N SER A 415 9.94 -6.59 -14.43
CA SER A 415 10.06 -5.30 -15.08
C SER A 415 10.00 -5.47 -16.58
N TYR A 416 9.28 -4.57 -17.24
CA TYR A 416 9.05 -4.60 -18.67
C TYR A 416 9.28 -3.22 -19.25
N VAL A 417 9.73 -3.20 -20.50
CA VAL A 417 9.98 -1.99 -21.28
C VAL A 417 9.32 -2.10 -22.64
N VAL A 418 8.98 -0.95 -23.21
CA VAL A 418 8.53 -0.82 -24.59
C VAL A 418 9.58 -0.01 -25.33
N GLU A 419 10.06 -0.57 -26.44
CA GLU A 419 11.08 0.02 -27.28
C GLU A 419 10.46 0.47 -28.61
N ASP A 420 10.69 1.73 -28.98
CA ASP A 420 10.31 2.24 -30.28
C ASP A 420 11.15 1.53 -31.36
N PRO A 421 10.52 0.90 -32.36
CA PRO A 421 11.23 0.06 -33.31
C PRO A 421 12.21 0.84 -34.19
N THR A 422 11.95 2.14 -34.39
CA THR A 422 12.67 3.03 -35.31
C THR A 422 13.81 3.74 -34.60
N THR A 423 13.52 4.38 -33.47
CA THR A 423 14.49 5.19 -32.71
C THR A 423 15.30 4.37 -31.72
N LYS A 424 14.84 3.16 -31.38
CA LYS A 424 15.41 2.30 -30.32
C LYS A 424 15.36 2.91 -28.92
N ASN A 425 14.65 4.02 -28.76
CA ASN A 425 14.44 4.65 -27.46
C ASN A 425 13.34 3.92 -26.69
N LEU A 426 13.47 3.88 -25.37
CA LEU A 426 12.43 3.33 -24.50
C LEU A 426 11.32 4.37 -24.32
N THR A 427 10.10 3.99 -24.67
CA THR A 427 8.93 4.86 -24.56
C THR A 427 8.18 4.63 -23.25
N ASP A 428 8.19 3.39 -22.77
CA ASP A 428 7.43 2.97 -21.60
C ASP A 428 8.19 1.95 -20.76
N PHE A 429 7.92 1.99 -19.47
CA PHE A 429 8.47 1.08 -18.48
C PHE A 429 7.42 0.85 -17.40
N PHE A 430 7.27 -0.39 -16.93
CA PHE A 430 6.52 -0.70 -15.72
C PHE A 430 7.10 -1.91 -14.99
N SER A 431 6.85 -1.97 -13.69
CA SER A 431 7.33 -3.05 -12.84
C SER A 431 6.34 -3.41 -11.73
N PHE A 432 6.44 -4.65 -11.26
CA PHE A 432 5.71 -5.14 -10.09
C PHE A 432 6.53 -6.19 -9.35
N TYR A 433 6.41 -6.25 -8.03
CA TYR A 433 7.11 -7.22 -7.20
C TYR A 433 6.17 -8.26 -6.59
N ALA A 434 6.71 -9.43 -6.25
CA ALA A 434 6.00 -10.48 -5.53
C ALA A 434 6.10 -10.27 -4.02
N LEU A 435 4.95 -10.35 -3.36
CA LEU A 435 4.89 -10.56 -1.92
C LEU A 435 3.79 -11.58 -1.65
N GLU A 436 4.18 -12.73 -1.13
CA GLU A 436 3.24 -13.81 -0.81
C GLU A 436 2.70 -13.63 0.60
N SER A 437 1.45 -14.06 0.80
CA SER A 437 0.85 -14.19 2.12
C SER A 437 0.51 -15.65 2.38
N SER A 438 0.94 -16.18 3.52
CA SER A 438 0.52 -17.51 3.98
C SER A 438 -0.95 -17.48 4.39
N VAL A 439 -1.70 -18.48 3.96
CA VAL A 439 -3.10 -18.71 4.37
C VAL A 439 -3.10 -19.62 5.58
N ILE A 440 -3.66 -19.14 6.69
CA ILE A 440 -3.67 -19.88 7.95
C ILE A 440 -4.87 -20.86 7.96
N ASN A 441 -4.62 -22.12 8.34
CA ASN A 441 -5.65 -23.15 8.58
C ASN A 441 -6.59 -23.46 7.39
N HIS A 442 -6.09 -23.44 6.16
CA HIS A 442 -6.89 -23.76 4.97
C HIS A 442 -6.42 -25.06 4.29
N ASN A 443 -7.34 -26.00 4.01
CA ASN A 443 -7.01 -27.35 3.55
C ASN A 443 -6.47 -27.42 2.11
N LYS A 444 -6.92 -26.52 1.22
CA LYS A 444 -6.59 -26.52 -0.21
C LYS A 444 -5.48 -25.54 -0.61
N HIS A 445 -5.58 -24.28 -0.17
CA HIS A 445 -4.63 -23.21 -0.51
C HIS A 445 -3.72 -22.90 0.67
N LYS A 446 -2.40 -22.89 0.42
CA LYS A 446 -1.39 -22.57 1.44
C LYS A 446 -0.92 -21.12 1.41
N SER A 447 -0.97 -20.47 0.25
CA SER A 447 -0.54 -19.08 0.07
C SER A 447 -1.38 -18.35 -0.97
N ILE A 448 -1.44 -17.04 -0.82
CA ILE A 448 -1.88 -16.08 -1.82
C ILE A 448 -0.63 -15.40 -2.38
N ARG A 449 -0.43 -15.47 -3.68
CA ARG A 449 0.64 -14.76 -4.38
C ARG A 449 0.11 -13.41 -4.83
N ALA A 450 0.55 -12.35 -4.17
CA ALA A 450 0.18 -10.99 -4.55
C ALA A 450 1.31 -10.32 -5.33
N ALA A 451 0.94 -9.71 -6.45
CA ALA A 451 1.79 -8.78 -7.17
C ALA A 451 1.50 -7.37 -6.65
N TYR A 452 2.52 -6.55 -6.42
CA TYR A 452 2.37 -5.15 -6.04
C TYR A 452 2.93 -4.28 -7.16
N LEU A 453 2.10 -3.38 -7.71
CA LEU A 453 2.55 -2.38 -8.67
C LEU A 453 3.67 -1.55 -8.03
N PHE A 454 4.81 -1.50 -8.70
CA PHE A 454 5.98 -0.79 -8.21
C PHE A 454 6.15 0.51 -8.98
N TYR A 455 7.27 0.71 -9.67
CA TYR A 455 7.49 1.90 -10.50
C TYR A 455 7.07 1.68 -11.95
N TYR A 456 6.60 2.75 -12.58
CA TYR A 456 6.39 2.84 -14.02
C TYR A 456 6.69 4.26 -14.51
N ALA A 457 6.92 4.38 -15.80
CA ALA A 457 7.14 5.66 -16.47
C ALA A 457 6.77 5.53 -17.94
N THR A 458 6.25 6.61 -18.52
CA THR A 458 5.86 6.65 -19.94
C THR A 458 6.09 8.04 -20.50
N GLU A 459 6.61 8.11 -21.73
CA GLU A 459 6.73 9.36 -22.49
C GLU A 459 5.37 10.03 -22.67
N HIS A 460 4.28 9.24 -22.70
CA HIS A 460 2.94 9.78 -22.86
C HIS A 460 2.54 10.68 -21.71
N GLY A 461 3.03 10.40 -20.51
CA GLY A 461 2.78 11.21 -19.31
C GLY A 461 3.74 12.39 -19.15
N LEU A 462 4.69 12.57 -20.07
CA LEU A 462 5.67 13.66 -20.09
C LEU A 462 5.42 14.67 -21.22
N SER A 463 4.65 14.29 -22.24
CA SER A 463 4.35 15.18 -23.36
C SER A 463 3.36 16.26 -22.98
N ASN A 464 3.75 17.53 -23.16
CA ASN A 464 2.86 18.68 -23.00
C ASN A 464 1.87 18.81 -24.17
N GLU A 465 2.14 18.16 -25.29
CA GLU A 465 1.33 18.24 -26.50
C GLU A 465 0.19 17.22 -26.51
N MET A 466 0.31 16.15 -25.72
CA MET A 466 -0.71 15.10 -25.73
C MET A 466 -1.89 15.40 -24.82
N PRO A 467 -3.13 15.22 -25.33
CA PRO A 467 -4.32 15.36 -24.51
C PRO A 467 -4.29 14.41 -23.32
N HIS A 468 -4.73 14.91 -22.16
CA HIS A 468 -4.81 14.12 -20.92
C HIS A 468 -5.59 12.80 -21.07
N ASN A 469 -6.62 12.78 -21.93
CA ASN A 469 -7.39 11.58 -22.25
C ASN A 469 -6.56 10.50 -22.95
N GLU A 470 -5.68 10.88 -23.88
CA GLU A 470 -4.81 9.92 -24.59
C GLU A 470 -3.79 9.31 -23.63
N TYR A 471 -3.21 10.14 -22.76
CA TYR A 471 -2.33 9.66 -21.69
C TYR A 471 -3.05 8.65 -20.77
N THR A 472 -4.29 8.96 -20.36
CA THR A 472 -5.12 8.07 -19.54
C THR A 472 -5.38 6.72 -20.23
N ILE A 473 -5.75 6.75 -21.51
CA ILE A 473 -5.99 5.53 -22.31
C ILE A 473 -4.70 4.70 -22.42
N HIS A 474 -3.57 5.35 -22.68
CA HIS A 474 -2.28 4.68 -22.83
C HIS A 474 -1.83 4.01 -21.51
N LEU A 475 -1.85 4.76 -20.41
CA LEU A 475 -1.50 4.22 -19.10
C LEU A 475 -2.44 3.08 -18.70
N ASN A 476 -3.73 3.19 -18.99
CA ASN A 476 -4.69 2.11 -18.77
C ASN A 476 -4.32 0.84 -19.54
N SER A 477 -3.88 0.97 -20.80
CA SER A 477 -3.42 -0.15 -21.64
C SER A 477 -2.15 -0.80 -21.09
N LEU A 478 -1.15 -0.02 -20.66
CA LEU A 478 0.08 -0.53 -20.07
C LEU A 478 -0.20 -1.35 -18.80
N ILE A 479 -1.07 -0.85 -17.92
CA ILE A 479 -1.44 -1.57 -16.70
C ILE A 479 -2.29 -2.80 -17.03
N ASN A 480 -3.11 -2.78 -18.08
CA ASN A 480 -3.81 -3.99 -18.53
C ASN A 480 -2.81 -5.10 -18.87
N ASP A 481 -1.74 -4.77 -19.60
CA ASP A 481 -0.69 -5.73 -19.95
C ASP A 481 0.09 -6.20 -18.72
N ALA A 482 0.34 -5.33 -17.74
CA ALA A 482 0.92 -5.72 -16.45
C ALA A 482 0.04 -6.76 -15.71
N LEU A 483 -1.28 -6.59 -15.72
CA LEU A 483 -2.22 -7.56 -15.14
C LEU A 483 -2.21 -8.91 -15.88
N ILE A 484 -2.15 -8.89 -17.21
CA ILE A 484 -2.04 -10.09 -18.05
C ILE A 484 -0.75 -10.84 -17.72
N LEU A 485 0.37 -10.13 -17.64
CA LEU A 485 1.67 -10.70 -17.30
C LEU A 485 1.68 -11.28 -15.89
N ALA A 486 1.17 -10.56 -14.89
CA ALA A 486 1.05 -11.09 -13.53
C ALA A 486 0.20 -12.37 -13.50
N LYS A 487 -0.94 -12.40 -14.21
CA LYS A 487 -1.76 -13.61 -14.31
C LYS A 487 -1.00 -14.79 -14.96
N LYS A 488 -0.19 -14.52 -16.00
CA LYS A 488 0.67 -15.53 -16.64
C LYS A 488 1.66 -16.15 -15.66
N TYR A 489 2.22 -15.35 -14.76
CA TYR A 489 3.10 -15.81 -13.67
C TYR A 489 2.35 -16.33 -12.44
N LYS A 490 1.05 -16.63 -12.53
CA LYS A 490 0.24 -17.26 -11.47
C LYS A 490 0.17 -16.43 -10.18
N PHE A 491 0.07 -15.10 -10.32
CA PHE A 491 -0.38 -14.25 -9.23
C PHE A 491 -1.90 -14.34 -9.07
N ASP A 492 -2.38 -14.29 -7.84
CA ASP A 492 -3.79 -14.43 -7.49
C ASP A 492 -4.48 -13.06 -7.39
N VAL A 493 -3.72 -12.04 -6.99
CA VAL A 493 -4.18 -10.66 -6.83
C VAL A 493 -3.07 -9.69 -7.26
N PHE A 494 -3.47 -8.55 -7.81
CA PHE A 494 -2.59 -7.44 -8.15
C PHE A 494 -2.98 -6.22 -7.32
N ASN A 495 -2.05 -5.73 -6.51
CA ASN A 495 -2.24 -4.64 -5.58
C ASN A 495 -1.65 -3.36 -6.16
N ALA A 496 -2.32 -2.25 -5.92
CA ALA A 496 -1.84 -0.92 -6.21
C ALA A 496 -2.28 0.02 -5.09
N LEU A 497 -1.64 1.17 -4.98
CA LEU A 497 -2.14 2.27 -4.15
C LEU A 497 -2.63 3.40 -5.04
N THR A 498 -3.27 4.41 -4.46
CA THR A 498 -3.58 5.68 -5.12
C THR A 498 -2.34 6.56 -5.36
N LEU A 499 -1.14 5.99 -5.46
CA LEU A 499 0.14 6.68 -5.73
C LEU A 499 0.24 7.11 -7.19
N MET A 500 1.12 8.08 -7.47
CA MET A 500 1.40 8.56 -8.82
C MET A 500 0.10 8.87 -9.59
N ASP A 501 0.04 8.45 -10.86
CA ASP A 501 -1.11 8.63 -11.74
C ASP A 501 -2.05 7.40 -11.69
N ASN A 502 -2.01 6.59 -10.61
CA ASN A 502 -2.75 5.32 -10.56
C ASN A 502 -4.26 5.50 -10.69
N ASN A 503 -4.78 6.60 -10.16
CA ASN A 503 -6.20 6.94 -10.21
C ASN A 503 -6.76 7.01 -11.64
N LEU A 504 -5.92 7.19 -12.66
CA LEU A 504 -6.32 7.18 -14.07
C LEU A 504 -6.79 5.80 -14.56
N PHE A 505 -6.38 4.70 -13.90
CA PHE A 505 -6.71 3.35 -14.37
C PHE A 505 -7.39 2.45 -13.33
N LEU A 506 -7.33 2.77 -12.03
CA LEU A 506 -7.81 1.87 -10.97
C LEU A 506 -9.25 1.39 -11.22
N GLU A 507 -10.21 2.31 -11.39
CA GLU A 507 -11.61 1.94 -11.58
C GLU A 507 -11.85 1.20 -12.90
N GLN A 508 -11.26 1.69 -14.00
CA GLN A 508 -11.41 1.10 -15.33
C GLN A 508 -10.81 -0.31 -15.40
N GLN A 509 -9.66 -0.53 -14.75
CA GLN A 509 -9.05 -1.86 -14.61
C GLN A 509 -9.70 -2.71 -13.51
N LYS A 510 -10.81 -2.25 -12.90
CA LYS A 510 -11.62 -2.99 -11.92
C LYS A 510 -10.86 -3.29 -10.63
N PHE A 511 -9.94 -2.42 -10.22
CA PHE A 511 -9.37 -2.49 -8.88
C PHE A 511 -10.48 -2.16 -7.87
N GLY A 512 -10.69 -3.05 -6.91
CA GLY A 512 -11.58 -2.82 -5.78
C GLY A 512 -10.85 -2.07 -4.68
N ALA A 513 -11.51 -1.08 -4.07
CA ALA A 513 -10.93 -0.31 -2.99
C ALA A 513 -10.76 -1.20 -1.74
N GLY A 514 -9.54 -1.30 -1.23
CA GLY A 514 -9.22 -1.97 0.02
C GLY A 514 -9.67 -1.15 1.23
N ASP A 515 -9.67 -1.76 2.40
CA ASP A 515 -9.90 -1.11 3.69
C ASP A 515 -8.63 -0.45 4.25
N GLY A 516 -7.45 -0.92 3.83
CA GLY A 516 -6.15 -0.39 4.24
C GLY A 516 -5.83 1.00 3.66
N GLN A 517 -5.26 1.84 4.52
CA GLN A 517 -4.57 3.08 4.15
C GLN A 517 -3.07 2.93 4.42
N LEU A 518 -2.27 3.68 3.67
CA LEU A 518 -0.83 3.82 3.89
C LEU A 518 -0.51 5.30 4.10
N HIS A 519 -0.03 5.62 5.29
CA HIS A 519 0.34 6.98 5.66
C HIS A 519 1.85 7.16 5.50
N TYR A 520 2.25 8.24 4.85
CA TYR A 520 3.64 8.62 4.62
C TYR A 520 4.08 9.63 5.67
N TYR A 521 5.29 9.45 6.19
CA TYR A 521 5.88 10.30 7.21
C TYR A 521 7.31 10.65 6.87
N LEU A 522 7.73 11.86 7.27
CA LEU A 522 9.13 12.25 7.27
C LEU A 522 9.59 12.47 8.71
N TYR A 523 10.71 11.86 9.07
CA TYR A 523 11.41 12.10 10.32
C TYR A 523 12.37 13.26 10.15
N ASN A 524 12.36 14.20 11.11
CA ASN A 524 13.22 15.38 11.14
C ASN A 524 13.10 16.30 9.91
N TYR A 525 11.92 16.37 9.30
CA TYR A 525 11.66 17.25 8.16
C TYR A 525 10.22 17.76 8.21
N ASN A 526 10.06 19.07 8.09
CA ASN A 526 8.77 19.74 8.01
C ASN A 526 8.45 20.04 6.54
N THR A 527 7.24 19.69 6.11
CA THR A 527 6.78 19.87 4.73
C THR A 527 5.29 20.15 4.72
N ILE A 528 4.84 20.90 3.72
CA ILE A 528 3.40 21.05 3.45
C ILE A 528 2.87 19.68 2.99
N PRO A 529 1.64 19.29 3.38
CA PRO A 529 1.10 18.01 2.98
C PRO A 529 1.02 17.83 1.46
N ILE A 530 1.11 16.56 1.05
CA ILE A 530 1.21 16.13 -0.34
C ILE A 530 -0.02 15.29 -0.66
N ALA A 531 -0.70 15.62 -1.77
CA ALA A 531 -1.90 14.92 -2.21
C ALA A 531 -1.60 13.44 -2.46
N GLY A 532 -2.36 12.54 -1.84
CA GLY A 532 -2.21 11.09 -1.98
C GLY A 532 -3.25 10.42 -2.88
N GLY A 533 -4.01 11.22 -3.65
CA GLY A 533 -5.03 10.73 -4.58
C GLY A 533 -6.34 10.28 -3.92
N VAL A 534 -6.67 10.79 -2.72
CA VAL A 534 -7.92 10.44 -2.00
C VAL A 534 -8.57 11.65 -1.33
N ASP A 535 -9.91 11.62 -1.26
CA ASP A 535 -10.73 12.60 -0.54
C ASP A 535 -10.88 12.25 0.95
N ARG A 536 -11.58 13.11 1.70
CA ARG A 536 -11.93 12.89 3.12
C ARG A 536 -12.65 11.59 3.43
N LYS A 537 -13.39 11.06 2.46
CA LYS A 537 -14.16 9.82 2.59
C LYS A 537 -13.33 8.61 2.15
N ASN A 538 -12.02 8.80 1.96
CA ASN A 538 -11.09 7.80 1.46
C ASN A 538 -11.45 7.30 0.04
N SER A 539 -12.21 8.08 -0.73
CA SER A 539 -12.55 7.79 -2.12
C SER A 539 -11.47 8.37 -3.04
N ILE A 540 -11.35 7.86 -4.26
CA ILE A 540 -10.44 8.42 -5.27
C ILE A 540 -10.81 9.88 -5.52
N GLU A 541 -9.82 10.77 -5.42
CA GLU A 541 -9.96 12.20 -5.76
C GLU A 541 -8.64 12.70 -6.35
N GLY A 542 -8.73 13.33 -7.53
CA GLY A 542 -7.56 13.85 -8.23
C GLY A 542 -6.49 12.80 -8.51
N LEU A 543 -5.27 13.28 -8.78
CA LEU A 543 -4.06 12.46 -8.88
C LEU A 543 -3.23 12.60 -7.61
N SER A 544 -2.24 11.73 -7.46
CA SER A 544 -1.33 11.77 -6.33
C SER A 544 -0.02 12.45 -6.70
N GLU A 545 0.47 13.24 -5.77
CA GLU A 545 1.77 13.89 -5.80
C GLU A 545 2.84 13.04 -5.08
N VAL A 546 2.48 11.81 -4.69
CA VAL A 546 3.39 10.82 -4.10
C VAL A 546 3.87 9.87 -5.19
N GLY A 547 5.14 10.04 -5.57
CA GLY A 547 5.89 9.19 -6.49
C GLY A 547 6.86 8.23 -5.80
N VAL A 548 6.77 8.04 -4.48
CA VAL A 548 7.54 7.00 -3.76
C VAL A 548 6.67 5.78 -3.55
N VAL A 549 7.19 4.60 -3.84
CA VAL A 549 6.55 3.30 -3.56
C VAL A 549 7.37 2.55 -2.52
N MET A 550 6.76 2.30 -1.35
CA MET A 550 7.38 1.58 -0.23
C MET A 550 7.10 0.07 -0.31
N LEU A 551 8.01 -0.74 0.24
CA LEU A 551 8.00 -2.21 0.16
C LEU A 551 7.17 -2.92 1.25
#